data_AF-A0A0P8ADF9-F1
#
_entry.id   AF-A0A0P8ADF9-F1
#
_cell.length_a   1.000
_cell.length_b   1.000
_cell.length_c   1.000
_cell.angle_alpha   90.00
_cell.angle_beta   90.00
_cell.angle_gamma   90.00
#
_symmetry.space_group_name_H-M   'P 1'
#
loop_
_entity.id
_entity.type
_entity.pdbx_description
1 polymer ?
#
loop_
_entity_poly.entity_id
_entity_poly.type
_entity_poly.pdbx_seq_one_letter_code
_entity_poly.pdbx_strand_id
1 'polypeptide(L)' 'MTGKLVSLSKARKARARDDRKRQADGNAAKFGRSKAERVAETARTDAETRRLDDHRRDETGRDEE' A
#
# COMPACT_ATOMS: atom_id res chain seq x y z
N MET A 1 12.45 -32.93 -36.71
CA MET A 1 13.00 -32.25 -35.52
C MET A 1 12.31 -30.90 -35.37
N THR A 2 11.22 -30.81 -34.60
CA THR A 2 10.50 -29.55 -34.38
C THR A 2 11.15 -28.79 -33.23
N GLY A 3 12.16 -27.98 -33.55
CA GLY A 3 12.76 -27.04 -32.60
C GLY A 3 11.70 -26.03 -32.16
N LYS A 4 11.39 -26.00 -30.86
CA LYS A 4 10.39 -25.07 -30.30
C LYS A 4 10.94 -23.65 -30.45
N LEU A 5 10.40 -22.87 -31.39
CA LEU A 5 10.76 -21.46 -31.59
C LEU A 5 10.34 -20.65 -30.35
N VAL A 6 11.27 -20.42 -29.43
CA VAL A 6 11.01 -19.62 -28.23
C VAL A 6 11.21 -18.14 -28.57
N SER A 7 10.15 -17.35 -28.50
CA SER A 7 10.29 -15.91 -28.73
C SER A 7 11.07 -15.26 -27.59
N LEU A 8 12.19 -14.61 -27.92
CA LEU A 8 13.04 -13.91 -26.96
C LEU A 8 12.29 -12.80 -26.19
N SER A 9 11.29 -12.19 -26.81
CA SER A 9 10.41 -11.19 -26.18
C SER A 9 9.58 -11.76 -25.02
N LYS A 10 9.02 -12.97 -25.16
CA LYS A 10 8.31 -13.66 -24.07
C LYS A 10 9.26 -13.99 -22.92
N ALA A 11 10.46 -14.47 -23.21
CA ALA A 11 11.47 -14.77 -22.21
C ALA A 11 11.88 -13.51 -21.42
N ARG A 12 12.13 -12.38 -22.10
CA ARG A 12 12.40 -11.09 -21.46
C ARG A 12 11.24 -10.61 -20.58
N LYS A 13 10.00 -10.73 -21.06
CA LYS A 13 8.81 -10.36 -20.28
C LYS A 13 8.62 -11.27 -19.06
N ALA A 14 8.94 -12.56 -19.16
CA ALA A 14 8.89 -13.48 -18.02
C ALA A 14 9.90 -13.06 -16.95
N ARG A 15 11.16 -12.86 -17.34
CA ARG A 15 12.22 -12.39 -16.43
C ARG A 15 11.85 -11.07 -15.74
N ALA A 16 11.34 -10.09 -16.49
CA ALA A 16 10.92 -8.81 -15.94
C ALA A 16 9.76 -8.94 -14.92
N ARG A 17 8.85 -9.91 -15.11
CA ARG A 17 7.79 -10.19 -14.13
C ARG A 17 8.34 -10.86 -12.88
N ASP A 18 9.26 -11.80 -13.03
CA ASP A 18 9.88 -12.50 -11.90
C ASP A 18 10.72 -11.54 -11.05
N ASP A 19 11.47 -10.63 -11.67
CA ASP A 19 12.25 -9.61 -10.96
C ASP A 19 11.34 -8.68 -10.15
N ARG A 20 10.19 -8.28 -10.71
CA ARG A 20 9.17 -7.49 -9.99
C ARG A 20 8.57 -8.27 -8.82
N LYS A 21 8.29 -9.57 -8.97
CA LYS A 21 7.80 -10.42 -7.87
C LYS A 21 8.83 -10.50 -6.74
N ARG A 22 10.10 -10.77 -7.04
CA ARG A 22 11.17 -10.81 -6.04
C ARG A 22 11.31 -9.50 -5.28
N GLN A 23 11.21 -8.36 -5.97
CA GLN A 23 11.20 -7.05 -5.32
C GLN A 23 9.98 -6.85 -4.42
N ALA A 24 8.80 -7.29 -4.87
CA ALA A 24 7.58 -7.24 -4.06
C ALA A 24 7.70 -8.11 -2.80
N ASP A 25 8.22 -9.33 -2.93
CA ASP A 25 8.45 -10.24 -1.81
C ASP A 25 9.48 -9.66 -0.82
N GLY A 26 10.57 -9.09 -1.34
CA GLY A 26 11.58 -8.40 -0.51
C GLY A 26 11.01 -7.17 0.21
N ASN A 27 10.11 -6.43 -0.42
CA ASN A 27 9.42 -5.31 0.21
C ASN A 27 8.39 -5.76 1.24
N ALA A 28 7.67 -6.87 0.98
CA ALA A 28 6.75 -7.46 1.94
C ALA A 28 7.49 -7.94 3.19
N ALA A 29 8.63 -8.62 3.03
CA ALA A 29 9.48 -9.05 4.13
C ALA A 29 10.10 -7.88 4.92
N LYS A 30 10.58 -6.83 4.21
CA LYS A 30 11.23 -5.68 4.85
C LYS A 30 10.27 -4.75 5.57
N PHE A 31 9.09 -4.51 5.00
CA PHE A 31 8.21 -3.46 5.46
C PHE A 31 6.93 -3.99 6.13
N GLY A 32 6.63 -5.29 6.02
CA GLY A 32 5.50 -5.97 6.66
C GLY A 32 4.11 -5.52 6.19
N ARG A 33 3.99 -4.29 5.66
CA ARG A 33 2.79 -3.65 5.12
C ARG A 33 3.10 -3.11 3.73
N SER A 34 2.30 -3.54 2.76
CA SER A 34 2.33 -3.00 1.41
C SER A 34 1.94 -1.51 1.39
N LYS A 35 2.29 -0.81 0.30
CA LYS A 35 1.88 0.59 0.13
C LYS A 35 0.35 0.74 0.16
N ALA A 36 -0.39 -0.22 -0.39
CA ALA A 36 -1.84 -0.20 -0.43
C ALA A 36 -2.44 -0.32 0.98
N GLU A 37 -1.92 -1.22 1.81
CA GLU A 37 -2.36 -1.37 3.20
C GLU A 37 -2.07 -0.13 4.03
N ARG A 38 -0.87 0.46 3.89
CA ARG A 38 -0.55 1.73 4.56
C ARG A 38 -1.50 2.85 4.18
N VAL A 39 -1.83 3.00 2.90
CA VAL A 39 -2.77 4.03 2.43
C VAL A 39 -4.18 3.79 2.98
N ALA A 40 -4.62 2.53 2.99
CA ALA A 40 -5.91 2.16 3.55
C ALA A 40 -5.98 2.43 5.06
N GLU A 41 -4.91 2.13 5.80
CA GLU A 41 -4.79 2.40 7.23
C GLU A 41 -4.80 3.91 7.51
N THR A 42 -3.97 4.70 6.82
CA THR A 42 -3.96 6.16 7.00
C THR A 42 -5.32 6.78 6.71
N ALA A 43 -6.00 6.33 5.66
CA ALA A 43 -7.34 6.82 5.33
C ALA A 43 -8.39 6.48 6.41
N ARG A 44 -8.25 5.32 7.07
CA ARG A 44 -9.11 4.94 8.21
C ARG A 44 -8.82 5.81 9.42
N THR A 45 -7.55 5.96 9.78
CA THR A 45 -7.14 6.82 10.90
C THR A 45 -7.61 8.25 10.69
N ASP A 46 -7.43 8.81 9.50
CA ASP A 46 -7.87 10.19 9.19
C ASP A 46 -9.39 10.34 9.29
N ALA A 47 -10.15 9.34 8.84
CA ALA A 47 -11.61 9.36 8.97
C ALA A 47 -12.07 9.25 10.42
N GLU A 48 -11.38 8.45 11.24
CA GLU A 48 -11.65 8.33 12.67
C GLU A 48 -11.30 9.62 13.41
N THR A 49 -10.14 10.21 13.14
CA THR A 49 -9.74 11.50 13.70
C THR A 49 -10.76 12.58 13.38
N ARG A 50 -11.19 12.69 12.10
CA ARG A 50 -12.23 13.65 11.70
C ARG A 50 -13.55 13.42 12.43
N ARG A 51 -13.99 12.16 12.58
CA ARG A 51 -15.21 11.84 13.34
C ARG A 51 -15.07 12.26 14.81
N LEU A 52 -13.92 12.03 15.42
CA LEU A 52 -13.66 12.44 16.80
C LEU A 52 -13.62 13.97 16.93
N ASP A 53 -12.99 14.65 15.98
CA ASP A 53 -12.94 16.11 15.92
C ASP A 53 -14.35 16.71 15.73
N ASP A 54 -15.18 16.15 14.84
CA ASP A 54 -16.57 16.57 14.63
C ASP A 54 -17.43 16.40 15.90
N HIS A 55 -17.10 15.41 16.74
CA HIS A 55 -17.77 15.17 18.02
C HIS A 55 -17.13 15.91 19.19
N ARG A 56 -15.98 16.55 18.99
CA ARG A 56 -15.31 17.35 20.01
C ARG A 56 -16.10 18.63 20.23
N ARG A 57 -16.79 18.72 21.36
CA ARG A 57 -17.29 20.00 21.86
C ARG A 57 -16.07 20.77 22.33
N ASP A 58 -15.80 21.93 21.75
CA ASP A 58 -14.75 22.82 22.22
C ASP A 58 -15.09 23.23 23.67
N GLU A 59 -14.51 22.54 24.65
CA GLU A 59 -14.64 22.87 26.08
C GLU A 59 -13.88 24.15 26.45
N THR A 60 -13.28 24.85 25.48
CA THR A 60 -12.60 26.14 25.66
C THR A 60 -13.53 27.34 25.81
N GLY A 61 -14.83 27.13 26.04
CA GLY A 61 -15.81 28.23 26.21
C GLY A 61 -16.63 28.16 27.50
N ARG A 62 -16.27 27.31 28.47
CA ARG A 62 -17.03 27.14 29.72
C ARG A 62 -16.28 27.50 31.01
N ASP A 63 -15.11 28.12 30.86
CA ASP A 63 -14.27 28.61 31.97
C ASP A 63 -14.11 30.15 31.95
N GLU A 64 -14.96 30.87 31.21
CA GLU A 64 -15.06 32.34 31.27
C GLU A 64 -16.49 32.77 31.66
N GLU A 65 -16.89 32.53 32.92
CA GLU A 65 -17.88 33.35 33.63
C GLU A 65 -17.63 33.34 35.14
#